data_AF-A0A1V4TJQ5-F1
#
_entry.id   AF-A0A1V4TJQ5-F1
#
_cell.length_a   1.000
_cell.length_b   1.000
_cell.length_c   1.000
_cell.angle_alpha   90.00
_cell.angle_beta   90.00
_cell.angle_gamma   90.00
#
_symmetry.space_group_name_H-M   'P 1'
#
loop_
_entity.id
_entity.type
_entity.pdbx_description
1 polymer ?
#
loop_
_entity_poly.entity_id
_entity_poly.type
_entity_poly.pdbx_seq_one_letter_code
_entity_poly.pdbx_strand_id
1 'polypeptide(L)'
;MKDKDYYKLIYEIADIDLEADSIADSRRILAEINEREVLLNELTKRVNMDIKNLEREYLEKKHKVNIDYAGGRSPGVMSRVRGKSKIKELKKLQKKHDQSIESYHEIKYILDDLLLQIQEAKEPLNNYIKSRLGGF
;
A
#
# COMPACT_ATOMS: atom_id res chain seq x y z
N MET A 1 -7.23 6.59 -1.75
CA MET A 1 -7.79 6.45 -0.38
C MET A 1 -6.81 7.06 0.62
N LYS A 2 -7.21 7.52 1.82
CA LYS A 2 -6.22 8.03 2.78
C LYS A 2 -5.50 6.86 3.45
N ASP A 3 -4.26 7.09 3.84
CA ASP A 3 -3.44 6.16 4.64
C ASP A 3 -4.19 5.53 5.81
N LYS A 4 -4.90 6.34 6.61
CA LYS A 4 -5.68 5.86 7.77
C LYS A 4 -6.80 4.89 7.41
N ASP A 5 -7.41 5.05 6.24
CA ASP A 5 -8.49 4.18 5.80
C ASP A 5 -7.96 2.78 5.47
N TYR A 6 -6.74 2.67 4.91
CA TYR A 6 -6.07 1.39 4.71
C TYR A 6 -5.78 0.69 6.03
N TYR A 7 -5.22 1.40 7.01
CA TYR A 7 -4.93 0.82 8.33
C TYR A 7 -6.18 0.26 9.02
N LYS A 8 -7.33 0.94 8.88
CA LYS A 8 -8.60 0.43 9.40
C LYS A 8 -9.03 -0.87 8.73
N LEU A 9 -8.99 -0.92 7.40
CA LEU A 9 -9.37 -2.13 6.65
C LEU A 9 -8.42 -3.29 6.93
N ILE A 10 -7.13 -3.02 7.07
CA ILE A 10 -6.12 -4.01 7.47
C ILE A 10 -6.47 -4.60 8.85
N TYR A 11 -6.80 -3.76 9.83
CA TYR A 11 -7.17 -4.21 11.16
C TYR A 11 -8.40 -5.12 11.15
N GLU A 12 -9.43 -4.76 10.37
CA GLU A 12 -10.64 -5.58 10.21
C GLU A 12 -10.35 -6.93 9.54
N ILE A 13 -9.36 -7.00 8.65
CA ILE A 13 -8.97 -8.26 7.98
C ILE A 13 -8.08 -9.12 8.88
N ALA A 14 -7.20 -8.52 9.67
CA ALA A 14 -6.20 -9.25 10.47
C ALA A 14 -6.78 -9.98 11.70
N ASP A 15 -7.99 -9.62 12.14
CA ASP A 15 -8.66 -10.27 13.26
C ASP A 15 -9.24 -11.63 12.84
N ILE A 16 -8.47 -12.72 13.03
CA ILE A 16 -8.88 -14.11 12.74
C ILE A 16 -8.77 -14.97 13.99
N ASP A 17 -9.83 -15.72 14.26
CA ASP A 17 -9.78 -16.86 15.17
C ASP A 17 -9.45 -18.14 14.38
N LEU A 18 -8.28 -18.73 14.63
CA LEU A 18 -7.72 -19.84 13.85
C LEU A 18 -7.86 -21.21 14.56
N GLU A 19 -8.61 -21.32 15.64
CA GLU A 19 -8.76 -22.58 16.37
C GLU A 19 -9.71 -23.56 15.65
N ALA A 20 -9.19 -24.73 15.26
CA ALA A 20 -9.92 -25.76 14.54
C ALA A 20 -9.97 -27.08 15.32
N ASP A 21 -11.16 -27.48 15.78
CA ASP A 21 -11.35 -28.74 16.54
C ASP A 21 -11.92 -29.88 15.69
N SER A 22 -12.40 -29.59 14.48
CA SER A 22 -12.99 -30.58 13.58
C SER A 22 -12.68 -30.30 12.10
N ILE A 23 -12.91 -31.30 11.23
CA ILE A 23 -12.78 -31.13 9.77
C ILE A 23 -13.72 -30.04 9.25
N ALA A 24 -14.92 -29.92 9.84
CA ALA A 24 -15.88 -28.89 9.47
C ALA A 24 -15.35 -27.50 9.83
N ASP A 25 -14.74 -27.36 11.01
CA ASP A 25 -14.09 -26.11 11.44
C ASP A 25 -12.93 -25.76 10.53
N SER A 26 -12.06 -26.73 10.19
CA SER A 26 -10.95 -26.50 9.27
C SER A 26 -11.42 -26.05 7.88
N ARG A 27 -12.52 -26.62 7.36
CA ARG A 27 -13.11 -26.18 6.08
C ARG A 27 -13.70 -24.77 6.16
N ARG A 28 -14.38 -24.45 7.28
CA ARG A 28 -14.91 -23.11 7.53
C ARG A 28 -13.78 -22.08 7.58
N ILE A 29 -12.73 -22.35 8.35
CA ILE A 29 -11.56 -21.48 8.49
C ILE A 29 -10.85 -21.31 7.15
N LEU A 30 -10.68 -22.38 6.35
CA LEU A 30 -10.12 -22.27 5.00
C LEU A 30 -10.94 -21.36 4.07
N ALA A 31 -12.27 -21.43 4.14
CA ALA A 31 -13.12 -20.54 3.36
C ALA A 31 -12.92 -19.07 3.79
N GLU A 32 -12.89 -18.81 5.10
CA GLU A 32 -12.66 -17.47 5.66
C GLU A 32 -11.28 -16.91 5.31
N ILE A 33 -10.24 -17.74 5.35
CA ILE A 33 -8.88 -17.38 4.91
C ILE A 33 -8.86 -17.04 3.41
N ASN A 34 -9.56 -17.80 2.56
CA ASN A 34 -9.65 -17.50 1.14
C ASN A 34 -10.38 -16.18 0.86
N GLU A 35 -11.47 -15.89 1.58
CA GLU A 35 -12.17 -14.61 1.45
C GLU A 35 -11.27 -13.43 1.83
N ARG A 36 -10.53 -13.55 2.94
CA ARG A 36 -9.56 -12.53 3.37
C ARG A 36 -8.41 -12.36 2.38
N GLU A 37 -7.91 -13.43 1.80
CA GLU A 37 -6.88 -13.35 0.75
C GLU A 37 -7.37 -12.53 -0.45
N VAL A 38 -8.64 -12.69 -0.85
CA VAL A 38 -9.24 -11.88 -1.92
C VAL A 38 -9.27 -10.40 -1.52
N LEU A 39 -9.70 -10.09 -0.30
CA LEU A 39 -9.75 -8.72 0.22
C LEU A 39 -8.35 -8.08 0.29
N LEU A 40 -7.35 -8.79 0.79
CA LEU A 40 -5.96 -8.32 0.82
C LEU A 40 -5.44 -8.06 -0.59
N ASN A 41 -5.68 -8.97 -1.54
CA ASN A 41 -5.27 -8.78 -2.92
C ASN A 41 -5.91 -7.54 -3.57
N GLU A 42 -7.18 -7.25 -3.27
CA GLU A 42 -7.82 -6.02 -3.71
C GLU A 42 -7.19 -4.78 -3.08
N LEU A 43 -6.91 -4.81 -1.78
CA LEU A 43 -6.22 -3.71 -1.09
C LEU A 43 -4.83 -3.47 -1.66
N THR A 44 -4.06 -4.53 -1.95
CA THR A 44 -2.74 -4.45 -2.58
C THR A 44 -2.83 -3.81 -3.97
N LYS A 45 -3.86 -4.14 -4.77
CA LYS A 45 -4.07 -3.46 -6.06
C LYS A 45 -4.37 -1.97 -5.88
N ARG A 46 -5.20 -1.62 -4.90
CA ARG A 46 -5.57 -0.21 -4.61
C ARG A 46 -4.38 0.60 -4.11
N VAL A 47 -3.59 0.09 -3.16
CA VAL A 47 -2.42 0.81 -2.63
C VAL A 47 -1.38 1.03 -3.72
N ASN A 48 -1.15 0.04 -4.58
CA ASN A 48 -0.23 0.18 -5.72
C ASN A 48 -0.70 1.25 -6.72
N MET A 49 -2.01 1.37 -6.93
CA MET A 49 -2.57 2.42 -7.79
C MET A 49 -2.43 3.81 -7.15
N ASP A 50 -2.67 3.93 -5.85
CA ASP A 50 -2.49 5.18 -5.11
C ASP A 50 -1.01 5.63 -5.13
N ILE A 51 -0.06 4.72 -4.92
CA ILE A 51 1.38 4.99 -5.06
C ILE A 51 1.71 5.51 -6.47
N LYS A 52 1.23 4.83 -7.52
CA LYS A 52 1.45 5.26 -8.91
C LYS A 52 0.87 6.65 -9.19
N ASN A 53 -0.28 6.96 -8.62
CA ASN A 53 -0.92 8.27 -8.77
C ASN A 53 -0.10 9.38 -8.08
N LEU A 54 0.43 9.12 -6.88
CA LEU A 54 1.31 10.05 -6.17
C LEU A 54 2.60 10.34 -6.94
N GLU A 55 3.23 9.29 -7.48
CA GLU A 55 4.41 9.40 -8.34
C GLU A 55 4.12 10.24 -9.59
N ARG A 56 3.00 9.96 -10.28
CA ARG A 56 2.58 10.74 -11.45
C ARG A 56 2.39 12.21 -11.10
N GLU A 57 1.67 12.51 -10.01
CA GLU A 57 1.42 13.88 -9.55
C GLU A 57 2.73 14.61 -9.21
N TYR A 58 3.70 13.91 -8.61
CA TYR A 58 5.03 14.46 -8.32
C TYR A 58 5.79 14.79 -9.61
N LEU A 59 5.80 13.90 -10.60
CA LEU A 59 6.44 14.12 -11.89
C LEU A 59 5.81 15.29 -12.65
N GLU A 60 4.48 15.40 -12.66
CA GLU A 60 3.76 16.52 -13.28
C GLU A 60 4.14 17.85 -12.62
N LYS A 61 4.14 17.93 -11.28
CA LYS A 61 4.56 19.13 -10.55
C LYS A 61 6.02 19.48 -10.80
N LYS A 62 6.90 18.49 -10.82
CA LYS A 62 8.33 18.67 -11.11
C LYS A 62 8.54 19.20 -12.52
N HIS A 63 7.80 18.67 -13.50
CA HIS A 63 7.83 19.14 -14.88
C HIS A 63 7.36 20.59 -14.99
N LYS A 64 6.26 20.94 -14.31
CA LYS A 64 5.76 22.32 -14.23
C LYS A 64 6.79 23.29 -13.65
N VAL A 65 7.42 22.95 -12.52
CA VAL A 65 8.51 23.76 -11.93
C VAL A 65 9.67 23.91 -12.92
N ASN A 66 9.99 22.87 -13.71
CA ASN A 66 11.04 23.00 -14.71
C ASN A 66 10.66 23.96 -15.85
N ILE A 67 9.43 23.90 -16.36
CA ILE A 67 8.92 24.81 -17.40
C ILE A 67 8.89 26.26 -16.90
N ASP A 68 8.35 26.49 -15.71
CA ASP A 68 8.16 27.83 -15.13
C ASP A 68 9.50 28.58 -15.01
N TYR A 69 10.59 27.86 -14.73
CA TYR A 69 11.95 28.43 -14.64
C TYR A 69 12.74 28.37 -15.97
N ALA A 70 12.33 27.58 -16.96
CA ALA A 70 13.04 27.47 -18.25
C ALA A 70 12.63 28.56 -19.26
N GLY A 71 11.37 29.00 -19.25
CA GLY A 71 10.82 29.91 -20.26
C GLY A 71 11.14 31.41 -20.07
N GLY A 72 12.12 31.79 -19.25
CA GLY A 72 12.40 33.21 -18.97
C GLY A 72 11.25 33.96 -18.27
N ARG A 73 10.14 33.28 -17.94
CA ARG A 73 9.12 33.71 -16.96
C ARG A 73 9.69 33.61 -15.54
N SER A 74 10.87 34.20 -15.32
CA SER A 74 11.11 34.84 -14.03
C SER A 74 9.91 35.75 -13.80
N PRO A 75 9.18 35.65 -12.69
CA PRO A 75 8.15 36.63 -12.36
C PRO A 75 8.85 37.98 -12.12
N GLY A 76 9.10 38.70 -13.21
CA GLY A 76 9.80 39.97 -13.27
C GLY A 76 11.22 39.95 -12.70
N VAL A 77 11.92 41.05 -12.92
CA VAL A 77 13.14 41.44 -12.20
C VAL A 77 12.87 41.55 -10.67
N MET A 78 11.60 41.54 -10.24
CA MET A 78 11.18 41.41 -8.83
C MET A 78 11.39 40.01 -8.21
N SER A 79 11.60 38.93 -8.98
CA SER A 79 11.82 37.59 -8.39
C SER A 79 13.14 37.48 -7.61
N ARG A 80 14.16 38.27 -8.01
CA ARG A 80 15.42 38.40 -7.25
C ARG A 80 15.21 39.00 -5.86
N VAL A 81 14.18 39.83 -5.69
CA VAL A 81 13.84 40.49 -4.43
C VAL A 81 13.01 39.57 -3.51
N ARG A 82 12.47 38.46 -4.03
CA ARG A 82 11.59 37.54 -3.29
C ARG A 82 12.09 36.08 -3.24
N GLY A 83 13.40 35.85 -3.21
CA GLY A 83 14.04 34.66 -2.60
C GLY A 83 13.56 33.24 -2.98
N LYS A 84 12.80 33.03 -4.06
CA LYS A 84 12.34 31.70 -4.50
C LYS A 84 13.36 31.11 -5.48
N SER A 85 14.20 30.21 -4.97
CA SER A 85 15.15 29.44 -5.76
C SER A 85 14.49 28.17 -6.31
N LYS A 86 14.65 27.89 -7.62
CA LYS A 86 14.24 26.62 -8.27
C LYS A 86 14.63 25.40 -7.45
N ILE A 87 15.87 25.39 -6.95
CA ILE A 87 16.42 24.31 -6.15
C ILE A 87 15.65 24.16 -4.84
N LYS A 88 15.34 25.28 -4.17
CA LYS A 88 14.55 25.25 -2.92
C LYS A 88 13.13 24.74 -3.16
N GLU A 89 12.52 25.09 -4.28
CA GLU A 89 11.18 24.64 -4.65
C GLU A 89 11.13 23.15 -4.98
N LEU A 90 12.08 22.66 -5.79
CA LEU A 90 12.24 21.24 -6.08
C LEU A 90 12.53 20.42 -4.81
N LYS A 91 13.38 20.91 -3.90
CA LYS A 91 13.64 20.25 -2.61
C LYS A 91 12.39 20.16 -1.74
N LYS A 92 11.58 21.21 -1.70
CA LYS A 92 10.30 21.20 -0.95
C LYS A 92 9.31 20.21 -1.56
N LEU A 93 9.25 20.15 -2.90
CA LEU A 93 8.39 19.21 -3.61
C LEU A 93 8.81 17.76 -3.34
N GLN A 94 10.12 17.46 -3.42
CA GLN A 94 10.68 16.15 -3.09
C GLN A 94 10.34 15.76 -1.66
N LYS A 95 10.63 16.62 -0.68
CA LYS A 95 10.35 16.32 0.73
C LYS A 95 8.86 16.01 0.96
N LYS A 96 7.95 16.76 0.33
CA LYS A 96 6.52 16.51 0.45
C LYS A 96 6.13 15.17 -0.19
N HIS A 97 6.70 14.85 -1.34
CA HIS A 97 6.49 13.57 -2.00
C HIS A 97 6.94 12.40 -1.12
N ASP A 98 8.18 12.46 -0.61
CA ASP A 98 8.76 11.39 0.22
C ASP A 98 7.91 11.15 1.47
N GLN A 99 7.51 12.23 2.15
CA GLN A 99 6.61 12.13 3.32
C GLN A 99 5.24 11.57 2.98
N SER A 100 4.72 11.85 1.78
CA SER A 100 3.42 11.36 1.33
C SER A 100 3.45 9.91 0.88
N ILE A 101 4.54 9.44 0.28
CA ILE A 101 4.62 8.09 -0.30
C ILE A 101 5.08 7.05 0.72
N GLU A 102 5.87 7.46 1.73
CA GLU A 102 6.41 6.59 2.80
C GLU A 102 5.30 5.80 3.49
N SER A 103 4.21 6.46 3.91
CA SER A 103 3.09 5.79 4.56
C SER A 103 2.40 4.74 3.67
N TYR A 104 2.35 4.96 2.36
CA TYR A 104 1.77 3.98 1.43
C TYR A 104 2.70 2.78 1.20
N HIS A 105 4.01 2.99 1.27
CA HIS A 105 4.98 1.89 1.24
C HIS A 105 4.91 1.02 2.50
N GLU A 106 4.74 1.63 3.67
CA GLU A 106 4.49 0.90 4.92
C GLU A 106 3.22 0.05 4.82
N ILE A 107 2.11 0.64 4.36
CA ILE A 107 0.85 -0.09 4.13
C ILE A 107 1.06 -1.26 3.18
N LYS A 108 1.78 -1.06 2.07
CA LYS A 108 2.08 -2.12 1.12
C LYS A 108 2.86 -3.26 1.78
N TYR A 109 3.88 -2.93 2.58
CA TYR A 109 4.67 -3.92 3.30
C TYR A 109 3.81 -4.76 4.25
N ILE A 110 2.90 -4.12 5.00
CA ILE A 110 1.97 -4.84 5.91
C ILE A 110 1.04 -5.76 5.12
N LEU A 111 0.51 -5.31 3.98
CA LEU A 111 -0.35 -6.14 3.12
C LEU A 111 0.41 -7.35 2.55
N ASP A 112 1.65 -7.15 2.10
CA ASP A 112 2.51 -8.22 1.59
C ASP A 112 2.83 -9.25 2.69
N ASP A 113 3.10 -8.79 3.92
CA ASP A 113 3.33 -9.66 5.09
C ASP A 113 2.07 -10.46 5.48
N LEU A 114 0.90 -9.82 5.53
CA LEU A 114 -0.36 -10.51 5.83
C LEU A 114 -0.73 -11.55 4.77
N LEU A 115 -0.45 -11.27 3.50
CA LEU A 115 -0.64 -12.25 2.42
C LEU A 115 0.27 -13.47 2.62
N LEU A 116 1.52 -13.26 3.04
CA LEU A 116 2.45 -14.35 3.35
C LEU A 116 1.93 -15.19 4.53
N GLN A 117 1.52 -14.55 5.62
CA GLN A 117 0.96 -15.23 6.79
C GLN A 117 -0.28 -16.07 6.43
N ILE A 118 -1.17 -15.54 5.58
CA ILE A 118 -2.33 -16.28 5.07
C ILE A 118 -1.91 -17.51 4.28
N GLN A 119 -0.90 -17.40 3.41
CA GLN A 119 -0.42 -18.53 2.63
C GLN A 119 0.17 -19.62 3.52
N GLU A 120 0.95 -19.22 4.53
CA GLU A 120 1.51 -20.12 5.53
C GLU A 120 0.42 -20.80 6.38
N ALA A 121 -0.66 -20.10 6.73
CA ALA A 121 -1.77 -20.66 7.52
C ALA A 121 -2.59 -21.72 6.76
N LYS A 122 -2.64 -21.66 5.42
CA LYS A 122 -3.40 -22.64 4.61
C LYS A 122 -2.78 -24.04 4.63
N GLU A 123 -1.45 -24.15 4.70
CA GLU A 123 -0.78 -25.46 4.64
C GLU A 123 -1.15 -26.38 5.82
N PRO A 124 -1.05 -25.96 7.09
CA PRO A 124 -1.44 -26.78 8.24
C PRO A 124 -2.89 -27.27 8.17
N LEU A 125 -3.81 -26.40 7.76
CA LEU A 125 -5.24 -26.74 7.64
C LEU A 125 -5.49 -27.79 6.55
N ASN A 126 -4.83 -27.64 5.40
CA ASN A 126 -4.90 -28.63 4.33
C ASN A 126 -4.29 -29.97 4.75
N ASN A 127 -3.17 -29.95 5.46
CA ASN A 127 -2.53 -31.16 5.99
C ASN A 127 -3.39 -31.86 7.03
N TYR A 128 -4.05 -31.09 7.93
CA TYR A 128 -5.01 -31.64 8.89
C TYR A 128 -6.16 -32.36 8.18
N ILE A 129 -6.76 -31.74 7.16
CA ILE A 129 -7.84 -32.36 6.38
C ILE A 129 -7.34 -33.63 5.66
N LYS A 130 -6.18 -33.59 5.01
CA LYS A 130 -5.60 -34.76 4.31
C LYS A 130 -5.35 -35.93 5.28
N SER A 131 -4.72 -35.65 6.43
CA SER A 131 -4.42 -36.69 7.43
C SER A 131 -5.67 -37.37 7.98
N ARG A 132 -6.76 -36.61 8.18
CA ARG A 132 -8.05 -37.14 8.67
C ARG A 132 -8.84 -37.90 7.61
N LEU A 133 -8.62 -37.62 6.32
CA LEU A 133 -9.27 -38.29 5.20
C LEU A 133 -8.49 -39.51 4.68
N GLY A 134 -7.39 -39.89 5.34
CA GLY A 134 -6.56 -41.05 4.95
C GLY A 134 -5.63 -40.77 3.77
N GLY A 135 -5.31 -39.51 3.47
CA GLY A 135 -4.32 -39.13 2.47
C GLY A 135 -2.90 -39.31 3.02
N PHE A 136 -2.15 -40.25 2.44
CA PHE A 136 -0.69 -40.35 2.55
C PHE A 136 -0.01 -39.36 1.61
#